data_AF-A0A5S6Q983-F1
#
_entry.id   AF-A0A5S6Q983-F1
#
_cell.length_a   1.000
_cell.length_b   1.000
_cell.length_c   1.000
_cell.angle_alpha   90.00
_cell.angle_beta   90.00
_cell.angle_gamma   90.00
#
_symmetry.space_group_name_H-M   'P 1'
#
loop_
_entity.id
_entity.type
_entity.pdbx_description
1 polymer ?
#
loop_
_entity_poly.entity_id
_entity_poly.type
_entity_poly.pdbx_seq_one_letter_code
_entity_poly.pdbx_strand_id
1 'polypeptide(L)'
;MMEALDREETGRSLCDKYGITKAALCTILKRKGKIIQVCPRKINEEVGTPKRKLTKPSKLEEVEQARYVWFVQNRSVGNSVSGPLASQVCLDKFKKRHGIRTHEI
;
A
#
# COMPACT_ATOMS: atom_id res chain seq x y z
N MET A 1 -8.71 8.44 15.60
CA MET A 1 -7.45 8.80 16.29
C MET A 1 -6.75 10.01 15.63
N MET A 2 -6.38 9.98 14.34
CA MET A 2 -5.67 11.12 13.72
C MET A 2 -6.43 12.45 13.81
N GLU A 3 -7.73 12.43 13.57
CA GLU A 3 -8.59 13.63 13.68
C GLU A 3 -8.79 14.12 15.12
N ALA A 4 -8.58 13.25 16.11
CA ALA A 4 -8.66 13.62 17.52
C ALA A 4 -7.35 14.31 17.98
N LEU A 5 -6.23 13.96 17.34
CA LEU A 5 -4.94 14.65 17.51
C LEU A 5 -4.93 16.05 16.87
N ASP A 6 -5.74 16.28 15.83
CA ASP A 6 -5.91 17.62 15.22
C ASP A 6 -6.80 18.54 16.06
N ARG A 7 -7.65 17.96 16.94
CA ARG A 7 -8.58 18.68 17.82
C ARG A 7 -7.97 19.06 19.18
N GLU A 8 -6.64 19.00 19.31
CA GLU A 8 -5.90 19.29 20.54
C GLU A 8 -6.38 18.50 21.79
N GLU A 9 -6.95 17.31 21.61
CA GLU A 9 -7.30 16.44 22.73
C GLU A 9 -6.04 16.11 23.57
N THR A 10 -6.14 16.22 24.90
CA THR A 10 -5.00 15.96 25.78
C THR A 10 -4.50 14.53 25.63
N GLY A 11 -3.17 14.34 25.61
CA GLY A 11 -2.58 13.03 25.33
C GLY A 11 -3.01 11.90 26.28
N ARG A 12 -3.42 12.22 27.52
CA ARG A 12 -3.93 11.24 28.48
C ARG A 12 -5.31 10.71 28.09
N SER A 13 -6.24 11.61 27.73
CA SER A 13 -7.58 11.23 27.28
C SER A 13 -7.54 10.32 26.03
N LEU A 14 -6.57 10.56 25.14
CA LEU A 14 -6.33 9.71 23.98
C LEU A 14 -5.75 8.34 24.33
N CYS A 15 -4.84 8.28 25.31
CA CYS A 15 -4.31 7.00 25.79
C CYS A 15 -5.43 6.13 26.37
N ASP A 16 -6.27 6.72 27.21
CA ASP A 16 -7.38 6.02 27.87
C ASP A 16 -8.45 5.59 26.86
N LYS A 17 -8.83 6.49 25.95
CA LYS A 17 -9.86 6.22 24.92
C LYS A 17 -9.47 5.13 23.93
N TYR A 18 -8.19 5.07 23.54
CA TYR A 18 -7.71 4.12 22.52
C TYR A 18 -6.92 2.94 23.13
N GLY A 19 -6.79 2.86 24.45
CA GLY A 19 -6.08 1.78 25.14
C GLY A 19 -4.59 1.71 24.79
N ILE A 20 -3.95 2.85 24.55
CA ILE A 20 -2.54 2.91 24.14
C ILE A 20 -1.66 3.53 25.23
N THR A 21 -0.40 3.12 25.26
CA THR A 21 0.57 3.73 26.17
C THR A 21 1.00 5.11 25.66
N LYS A 22 1.41 5.99 26.58
CA LYS A 22 1.98 7.30 26.25
C LYS A 22 3.16 7.21 25.28
N ALA A 23 4.00 6.17 25.41
CA ALA A 23 5.13 5.93 24.50
C ALA A 23 4.67 5.60 23.07
N ALA A 24 3.62 4.79 22.93
CA ALA A 24 3.01 4.49 21.64
C ALA A 24 2.39 5.75 21.02
N LEU A 25 1.66 6.54 21.82
CA LEU A 25 1.11 7.83 21.39
C LEU A 25 2.20 8.79 20.88
N CYS A 26 3.31 8.92 21.60
CA CYS A 26 4.46 9.74 21.17
C CYS A 26 5.07 9.25 19.85
N THR A 27 5.19 7.94 19.67
CA THR A 27 5.70 7.36 18.41
C THR A 27 4.78 7.66 17.23
N ILE A 28 3.47 7.54 17.45
CA ILE A 28 2.44 7.84 16.44
C ILE A 28 2.48 9.31 16.07
N LEU A 29 2.58 10.22 17.05
CA LEU A 29 2.70 11.66 16.83
C LEU A 29 3.93 12.02 15.98
N LYS A 30 5.11 11.47 16.33
CA LYS A 30 6.34 11.68 15.56
C LYS A 30 6.25 11.19 14.11
N ARG A 31 5.42 10.19 13.84
CA ARG A 31 5.25 9.59 12.49
C ARG A 31 3.97 10.03 11.79
N LYS A 32 3.17 10.94 12.39
CA LYS A 32 1.84 11.35 11.93
C LYS A 32 1.80 11.71 10.45
N GLY A 33 2.71 12.57 9.99
CA GLY A 33 2.77 12.98 8.58
C GLY A 33 2.98 11.81 7.62
N LYS A 34 3.89 10.88 7.94
CA LYS A 34 4.15 9.67 7.13
C LYS A 34 2.94 8.73 7.11
N ILE A 35 2.24 8.60 8.22
CA ILE A 35 1.03 7.75 8.30
C ILE A 35 -0.08 8.34 7.43
N ILE A 36 -0.30 9.65 7.48
CA ILE A 36 -1.32 10.33 6.65
C ILE A 36 -1.00 10.21 5.15
N GLN A 37 0.27 10.35 4.77
CA GLN A 37 0.71 10.23 3.38
C GLN A 37 0.47 8.83 2.81
N VAL A 38 0.72 7.78 3.61
CA VAL A 38 0.61 6.38 3.16
C VAL A 38 -0.82 5.84 3.26
N CYS A 39 -1.63 6.37 4.18
CA CYS A 39 -3.03 6.01 4.35
C CYS A 39 -3.93 7.20 3.98
N PRO A 40 -4.11 7.50 2.69
CA PRO A 40 -5.05 8.54 2.28
C PRO A 40 -6.45 8.18 2.77
N ARG A 41 -7.16 9.18 3.33
CA ARG A 41 -8.50 9.09 3.95
C ARG A 41 -9.58 8.43 3.08
N LYS A 42 -9.32 8.26 1.78
CA LYS A 42 -10.22 7.67 0.78
C LYS A 42 -9.52 6.49 0.11
N ILE A 43 -9.51 5.35 0.78
CA ILE A 43 -9.37 4.07 0.09
C ILE A 43 -10.79 3.52 0.08
N ASN A 44 -11.44 3.57 -1.09
CA ASN A 44 -12.80 3.08 -1.29
C ASN A 44 -12.94 1.69 -0.65
N GLU A 45 -14.04 1.46 0.07
CA GLU A 45 -14.32 0.24 0.85
C GLU A 45 -14.23 -1.05 0.01
N GLU A 46 -14.23 -0.94 -1.32
CA GLU A 46 -14.18 -2.06 -2.28
C GLU A 46 -12.77 -2.51 -2.67
N VAL A 47 -11.75 -1.67 -2.49
CA VAL A 47 -10.35 -1.97 -2.89
C VAL A 47 -9.44 -1.77 -1.70
N GLY A 48 -9.48 -2.73 -0.76
CA GLY A 48 -8.51 -2.97 0.31
C GLY A 48 -7.92 -1.70 0.95
N THR A 49 -8.26 -1.37 2.20
CA THR A 49 -7.66 -2.08 3.34
C THR A 49 -8.18 -1.49 4.66
N PRO A 50 -8.23 -2.30 5.74
CA PRO A 50 -8.02 -1.73 7.07
C PRO A 50 -7.00 -2.46 7.98
N LYS A 51 -6.32 -3.52 7.52
CA LYS A 51 -5.41 -4.31 8.39
C LYS A 51 -3.91 -4.01 8.25
N ARG A 52 -3.49 -3.08 7.38
CA ARG A 52 -2.06 -2.81 7.14
C ARG A 52 -1.43 -2.10 8.35
N LYS A 53 -0.64 -2.83 9.14
CA LYS A 53 0.09 -2.29 10.30
C LYS A 53 1.49 -1.75 9.96
N LEU A 54 2.03 -2.13 8.80
CA LEU A 54 3.41 -1.82 8.41
C LEU A 54 3.46 -0.99 7.13
N THR A 55 4.24 0.10 7.16
CA THR A 55 4.43 1.02 6.03
C THR A 55 5.67 0.72 5.20
N LYS A 56 6.30 -0.45 5.37
CA LYS A 56 7.46 -0.82 4.55
C LYS A 56 6.99 -1.03 3.09
N PRO A 57 7.57 -0.32 2.11
CA PRO A 57 7.32 -0.61 0.70
C PRO A 57 7.97 -1.93 0.31
N SER A 58 7.53 -2.50 -0.81
CA SER A 58 8.21 -3.63 -1.42
C SER A 58 9.59 -3.20 -1.93
N LYS A 59 10.55 -4.12 -1.97
CA LYS A 59 11.86 -3.87 -2.58
C LYS A 59 11.75 -3.63 -4.09
N LEU A 60 10.64 -4.03 -4.70
CA LEU A 60 10.36 -3.95 -6.13
C LEU A 60 9.10 -3.13 -6.41
N GLU A 61 8.90 -2.04 -5.66
CA GLU A 61 7.70 -1.20 -5.73
C GLU A 61 7.40 -0.74 -7.16
N GLU A 62 8.41 -0.35 -7.95
CA GLU A 62 8.23 0.07 -9.34
C GLU A 62 7.67 -1.05 -10.23
N VAL A 63 8.11 -2.29 -10.01
CA VAL A 63 7.64 -3.46 -10.77
C VAL A 63 6.22 -3.81 -10.35
N GLU A 64 5.93 -3.81 -9.06
CA GLU A 64 4.58 -4.04 -8.53
C GLU A 64 3.59 -2.99 -9.03
N GLN A 65 4.00 -1.71 -9.07
CA GLN A 65 3.18 -0.62 -9.57
C GLN A 65 2.91 -0.76 -11.08
N ALA A 66 3.94 -1.06 -11.87
CA ALA A 66 3.77 -1.31 -13.31
C ALA A 66 2.86 -2.51 -13.58
N ARG A 67 2.97 -3.57 -12.76
CA ARG A 67 2.09 -4.75 -12.82
C ARG A 67 0.65 -4.37 -12.51
N TYR A 68 0.42 -3.58 -11.46
CA TYR A 68 -0.91 -3.15 -11.06
C TYR A 68 -1.57 -2.27 -12.13
N VAL A 69 -0.85 -1.29 -12.68
CA VAL A 69 -1.36 -0.43 -13.77
C VAL A 69 -1.76 -1.27 -14.98
N TRP A 70 -0.91 -2.22 -15.39
CA TRP A 70 -1.25 -3.12 -16.48
C TRP A 70 -2.47 -3.99 -16.18
N PHE A 71 -2.58 -4.52 -14.95
CA PHE A 71 -3.73 -5.33 -14.54
C PHE A 71 -5.03 -4.53 -14.62
N VAL A 72 -5.05 -3.30 -14.12
CA VAL A 72 -6.22 -2.42 -14.18
C VAL A 72 -6.61 -2.11 -15.63
N GLN A 73 -5.64 -1.77 -16.49
CA GLN A 73 -5.87 -1.54 -17.93
C GLN A 73 -6.41 -2.79 -18.63
N ASN A 74 -5.87 -3.97 -18.31
CA ASN A 74 -6.32 -5.21 -18.94
C ASN A 74 -7.74 -5.60 -18.48
N ARG A 75 -8.06 -5.35 -17.20
CA ARG A 75 -9.39 -5.56 -16.65
C ARG A 75 -10.41 -4.58 -17.24
N SER A 76 -10.05 -3.31 -17.49
CA SER A 76 -10.98 -2.34 -18.09
C SER A 76 -11.36 -2.71 -19.53
N VAL A 77 -10.55 -3.53 -20.20
CA VAL A 77 -10.84 -4.08 -21.54
C VAL A 77 -11.72 -5.34 -21.47
N GLY A 78 -12.08 -5.81 -20.27
CA GLY A 78 -12.96 -6.97 -20.07
C GLY A 78 -12.24 -8.31 -20.01
N ASN A 79 -10.90 -8.33 -20.04
CA ASN A 79 -10.13 -9.57 -19.98
C ASN A 79 -10.09 -10.14 -18.56
N SER A 80 -10.45 -11.41 -18.40
CA SER A 80 -10.23 -12.15 -17.15
C SER A 80 -8.76 -12.44 -16.95
N VAL A 81 -8.17 -11.93 -15.86
CA VAL A 81 -6.75 -12.15 -15.54
C VAL A 81 -6.62 -13.08 -14.35
N SER A 82 -6.02 -14.25 -14.56
CA SER A 82 -5.59 -15.13 -13.48
C SER A 82 -4.25 -14.66 -12.90
N GLY A 83 -3.99 -14.98 -11.62
CA GLY A 83 -2.74 -14.64 -10.95
C GLY A 83 -1.47 -15.12 -11.69
N PRO A 84 -1.42 -16.38 -12.15
CA PRO A 84 -0.30 -16.90 -12.94
C PRO A 84 -0.09 -16.15 -14.26
N LEU A 85 -1.17 -15.86 -14.99
CA LEU A 85 -1.11 -15.10 -16.25
C LEU A 85 -0.54 -13.69 -16.03
N ALA A 86 -0.97 -13.01 -14.95
CA ALA A 86 -0.43 -11.71 -14.60
C ALA A 86 1.08 -11.73 -14.28
N SER A 87 1.56 -12.81 -13.64
CA SER A 87 2.98 -12.97 -13.33
C SER A 87 3.81 -13.19 -14.60
N GLN A 88 3.33 -14.03 -15.51
CA GLN A 88 4.01 -14.34 -16.76
C GLN A 88 4.13 -13.10 -17.66
N VAL A 89 3.04 -12.37 -17.87
CA VAL A 89 3.04 -11.15 -18.69
C VAL A 89 3.96 -10.09 -18.10
N CYS A 90 3.99 -9.95 -16.78
CA CYS A 90 4.87 -9.00 -16.12
C CYS A 90 6.34 -9.37 -16.29
N LEU A 91 6.68 -10.66 -16.15
CA LEU A 91 8.02 -11.18 -16.35
C LEU A 91 8.49 -10.97 -17.79
N ASP A 92 7.65 -11.27 -18.78
CA ASP A 92 7.98 -11.12 -20.20
C ASP A 92 8.19 -9.65 -20.58
N LYS A 93 7.35 -8.75 -20.06
CA LYS A 93 7.53 -7.30 -20.26
C LYS A 93 8.81 -6.77 -19.60
N PHE A 94 9.13 -7.24 -18.39
CA PHE A 94 10.36 -6.89 -17.70
C PHE A 94 11.58 -7.34 -18.50
N LYS A 95 11.60 -8.61 -18.95
CA LYS A 95 12.68 -9.17 -19.76
C LYS A 95 12.89 -8.40 -21.07
N LYS A 96 11.79 -8.09 -21.79
CA LYS A 96 11.83 -7.28 -23.02
C LYS A 96 12.41 -5.88 -22.78
N ARG A 97 11.99 -5.19 -21.71
CA ARG A 97 12.48 -3.84 -21.37
C ARG A 97 13.97 -3.82 -21.03
N HIS A 98 14.47 -4.85 -20.37
CA HIS A 98 15.87 -4.93 -19.92
C HIS A 98 16.76 -5.76 -20.85
N GLY A 99 16.27 -6.16 -22.03
CA GLY A 99 17.06 -6.96 -22.99
C GLY A 99 17.50 -8.32 -22.46
N ILE A 100 16.81 -8.88 -21.47
CA ILE A 100 17.15 -10.16 -20.86
C ILE A 100 16.68 -11.26 -21.80
N ARG A 101 17.62 -11.91 -22.49
CA ARG A 101 17.35 -13.07 -23.35
C ARG A 101 16.78 -14.21 -22.52
N THR A 102 15.60 -14.68 -22.90
CA THR A 102 15.12 -16.01 -22.50
C THR A 102 15.80 -17.03 -23.39
N HIS A 103 16.62 -17.90 -22.79
CA HIS A 103 16.90 -19.18 -23.42
C HIS A 103 15.62 -20.01 -23.31
N GLU A 104 15.05 -20.37 -24.45
CA GLU A 104 14.10 -21.48 -24.53
C GLU A 104 14.87 -22.76 -24.15
N ILE A 105 14.27 -23.57 -23.26
CA ILE A 105 14.76 -24.90 -22.90
C ILE A 105 14.35 -25.86 -24.02
#